data_AF-A0A1F4CXR4-F1
#
_entry.id   AF-A0A1F4CXR4-F1
#
_cell.length_a   1.000
_cell.length_b   1.000
_cell.length_c   1.000
_cell.angle_alpha   90.00
_cell.angle_beta   90.00
_cell.angle_gamma   90.00
#
_symmetry.space_group_name_H-M   'P 1'
#
loop_
_entity.id
_entity.type
_entity.pdbx_description
1 polymer ?
#
loop_
_entity_poly.entity_id
_entity_poly.type
_entity_poly.pdbx_seq_one_letter_code
_entity_poly.pdbx_strand_id
1 'polypeptide(L)'
;MKSGEEFKGDFSSPLTAARTNVVPGWLEWLIFPHRVNYHIEHHLYASVPHYSLPELHREMARRGMLEGAEVLPFCLTLRKIFNRAAIASPS
;
A
#
# COMPACT_ATOMS: atom_id res chain seq x y z
N MET A 1 12.78 9.10 31.23
CA MET A 1 11.82 7.97 31.22
C MET A 1 10.79 8.23 30.14
N LYS A 2 10.83 7.42 29.07
CA LYS A 2 9.79 7.06 28.07
C LYS A 2 10.56 6.30 26.98
N SER A 3 10.99 5.07 27.31
CA SER A 3 10.31 3.83 26.88
C SER A 3 10.17 3.81 25.36
N GLY A 4 11.13 3.13 24.72
CA GLY A 4 10.91 2.60 23.38
C GLY A 4 9.76 1.61 23.46
N GLU A 5 8.73 1.86 22.64
CA GLU A 5 7.61 0.94 22.44
C GLU A 5 7.53 0.76 20.92
N GLU A 6 8.21 -0.30 20.49
CA GLU A 6 7.84 -1.23 19.43
C GLU A 6 6.76 -0.75 18.44
N PHE A 7 7.20 -0.12 17.33
CA PHE A 7 6.36 0.17 16.16
C PHE A 7 6.11 -1.14 15.37
N LYS A 8 5.36 -2.06 15.96
CA LYS A 8 4.89 -3.31 15.36
C LYS A 8 3.52 -3.05 14.75
N GLY A 9 3.37 -3.32 13.46
CA GLY A 9 2.16 -3.05 12.68
C GLY A 9 0.87 -3.38 13.44
N ASP A 10 0.14 -2.34 13.81
CA ASP A 10 -1.19 -2.46 14.41
C ASP A 10 -2.18 -2.81 13.29
N PHE A 11 -2.45 -4.09 13.07
CA PHE A 11 -3.38 -4.58 12.05
C PHE A 11 -4.87 -4.30 12.37
N SER A 12 -5.17 -3.57 13.46
CA SER A 12 -6.54 -3.18 13.81
C SER A 12 -7.13 -2.16 12.84
N SER A 13 -6.28 -1.40 12.13
CA SER A 13 -6.71 -0.41 11.15
C SER A 13 -6.70 -0.98 9.71
N PRO A 14 -7.73 -0.70 8.89
CA PRO A 14 -7.71 -1.05 7.47
C PRO A 14 -6.55 -0.42 6.68
N LEU A 15 -5.90 0.63 7.23
CA LEU A 15 -4.72 1.29 6.67
C LEU A 15 -3.43 0.45 6.75
N THR A 16 -3.35 -0.45 7.72
CA THR A 16 -2.18 -1.30 8.01
C THR A 16 -2.44 -2.76 7.65
N ALA A 17 -3.70 -3.17 7.54
CA ALA A 17 -4.11 -4.50 7.11
C ALA A 17 -4.15 -4.68 5.58
N ALA A 18 -4.22 -3.58 4.81
CA ALA A 18 -4.23 -3.59 3.35
C ALA A 18 -3.05 -2.79 2.77
N ARG A 19 -2.64 -3.11 1.55
CA ARG A 19 -1.54 -2.44 0.84
C ARG A 19 -2.02 -1.91 -0.50
N THR A 20 -1.67 -0.67 -0.79
CA THR A 20 -1.87 -0.08 -2.12
C THR A 20 -0.55 -0.10 -2.89
N ASN A 21 -0.57 -0.73 -4.07
CA ASN A 21 0.59 -0.78 -4.96
C ASN A 21 0.45 0.26 -6.07
N VAL A 22 1.29 1.30 -6.08
CA VAL A 22 1.25 2.31 -7.14
C VAL A 22 2.09 1.85 -8.34
N VAL A 23 1.51 1.90 -9.53
CA VAL A 23 2.10 1.45 -10.80
C VAL A 23 1.87 2.47 -11.92
N PRO A 24 2.73 2.52 -12.95
CA PRO A 24 2.43 3.24 -14.18
C PRO A 24 1.20 2.66 -14.89
N GLY A 25 0.37 3.49 -15.53
CA GLY A 25 -0.91 3.06 -16.10
C GLY A 25 -0.86 1.93 -17.13
N TRP A 26 0.24 1.80 -17.89
CA TRP A 26 0.42 0.68 -18.83
C TRP A 26 0.65 -0.65 -18.10
N LEU A 27 1.37 -0.62 -16.97
CA LEU A 27 1.65 -1.78 -16.14
C LEU A 27 0.44 -2.13 -15.27
N GLU A 28 -0.30 -1.11 -14.83
CA GLU A 28 -1.59 -1.25 -14.17
C GLU A 28 -2.57 -2.03 -15.04
N TRP A 29 -2.71 -1.65 -16.31
CA TRP A 29 -3.60 -2.36 -17.23
C TRP A 29 -3.19 -3.82 -17.47
N LEU A 30 -1.89 -4.12 -17.46
CA LEU A 30 -1.35 -5.45 -17.72
C LEU A 30 -1.41 -6.39 -16.49
N ILE A 31 -1.13 -5.87 -15.29
CA ILE A 31 -0.95 -6.68 -14.06
C ILE A 31 -2.14 -6.54 -13.11
N PHE A 32 -2.81 -5.39 -13.11
CA PHE A 32 -3.90 -5.05 -12.17
C PHE A 32 -5.15 -4.59 -12.94
N PRO A 33 -5.83 -5.51 -13.66
CA PRO A 33 -7.07 -5.17 -14.35
C PRO A 33 -8.06 -4.57 -13.35
N HIS A 34 -8.81 -3.55 -13.78
CA HIS A 34 -9.77 -2.81 -12.95
C HIS A 34 -9.18 -2.06 -11.75
N ARG A 35 -7.88 -1.73 -11.74
CA ARG A 35 -7.28 -0.89 -10.69
C ARG A 35 -7.41 -1.47 -9.28
N VAL A 36 -7.43 -2.79 -9.19
CA VAL A 36 -7.54 -3.53 -7.92
C VAL A 36 -6.35 -3.25 -6.99
N ASN A 37 -5.24 -2.72 -7.50
CA ASN A 37 -4.06 -2.33 -6.74
C ASN A 37 -4.30 -1.26 -5.67
N TYR A 38 -5.44 -0.55 -5.70
CA TYR A 38 -5.87 0.45 -4.72
C TYR A 38 -6.73 -0.17 -3.59
N HIS A 39 -6.16 -1.15 -2.88
CA HIS A 39 -6.90 -1.89 -1.85
C HIS A 39 -7.25 -1.03 -0.63
N ILE A 40 -6.35 -0.14 -0.19
CA ILE A 40 -6.59 0.71 0.98
C ILE A 40 -7.77 1.65 0.70
N GLU A 41 -7.79 2.25 -0.48
CA GLU A 41 -8.83 3.15 -0.94
C GLU A 41 -10.16 2.42 -1.07
N HIS A 42 -10.15 1.21 -1.62
CA HIS A 42 -11.35 0.38 -1.73
C HIS A 42 -11.89 -0.05 -0.37
N HIS A 43 -11.04 -0.39 0.61
CA HIS A 43 -11.51 -0.76 1.95
C HIS A 43 -12.03 0.44 2.76
N LEU A 44 -11.44 1.62 2.58
CA LEU A 44 -11.91 2.84 3.25
C LEU A 44 -13.16 3.43 2.60
N TYR A 45 -13.29 3.28 1.28
CA TYR A 45 -14.39 3.83 0.49
C TYR A 45 -14.93 2.78 -0.49
N ALA A 46 -15.47 1.68 0.04
CA ALA A 46 -15.98 0.56 -0.75
C ALA A 46 -17.10 0.93 -1.73
N SER A 47 -17.82 2.03 -1.46
CA SER A 47 -18.87 2.56 -2.34
C SER A 47 -18.32 3.29 -3.57
N VAL A 48 -17.02 3.62 -3.62
CA VAL A 48 -16.40 4.32 -4.76
C VAL A 48 -16.07 3.31 -5.85
N PRO A 49 -16.51 3.56 -7.10
CA PRO A 49 -16.22 2.66 -8.20
C PRO A 49 -14.73 2.63 -8.53
N HIS A 50 -14.24 1.47 -9.00
CA HIS A 50 -12.81 1.22 -9.18
C HIS A 50 -12.10 2.22 -10.12
N TYR A 51 -12.81 2.78 -11.09
CA TYR A 51 -12.26 3.78 -12.00
C TYR A 51 -11.96 5.12 -11.33
N SER A 52 -12.57 5.43 -10.18
CA SER A 52 -12.29 6.67 -9.42
C SER A 52 -11.25 6.48 -8.31
N LEU A 53 -10.80 5.25 -8.05
CA LEU A 53 -9.81 4.96 -7.01
C LEU A 53 -8.48 5.71 -7.16
N PRO A 54 -7.92 5.92 -8.38
CA PRO A 54 -6.70 6.74 -8.52
C PRO A 54 -6.91 8.19 -8.13
N GLU A 55 -8.09 8.74 -8.41
CA GLU A 55 -8.42 10.12 -8.04
C GLU A 55 -8.62 10.24 -6.54
N LEU A 56 -9.33 9.28 -5.95
CA LEU A 56 -9.49 9.15 -4.50
C LEU A 56 -8.13 9.04 -3.79
N HIS A 57 -7.22 8.19 -4.30
CA HIS A 57 -5.86 8.06 -3.77
C HIS A 57 -5.12 9.40 -3.74
N ARG A 58 -5.17 10.16 -4.83
CA ARG A 58 -4.53 11.49 -4.91
C ARG A 58 -5.12 12.46 -3.90
N GLU A 59 -6.44 12.46 -3.74
CA GLU A 59 -7.10 13.36 -2.79
C GLU A 59 -6.81 12.96 -1.34
N MET A 60 -6.79 11.67 -1.03
CA MET A 60 -6.41 11.14 0.29
C MET A 60 -4.94 11.46 0.61
N ALA A 61 -4.03 11.29 -0.35
CA ALA A 61 -2.64 11.68 -0.21
C ALA A 61 -2.49 13.18 0.05
N ARG A 62 -3.22 14.02 -0.70
CA ARG A 62 -3.22 15.48 -0.54
C ARG A 62 -3.72 15.91 0.84
N ARG A 63 -4.63 15.15 1.44
CA ARG A 63 -5.18 15.40 2.79
C ARG A 63 -4.35 14.78 3.93
N GLY A 64 -3.24 14.09 3.62
CA GLY A 64 -2.43 13.39 4.63
C GLY A 64 -3.11 12.13 5.20
N MET A 65 -4.20 11.65 4.61
CA MET A 65 -4.97 10.50 5.13
C MET A 65 -4.26 9.16 4.91
N LEU A 66 -3.23 9.13 4.07
CA LEU A 66 -2.40 7.96 3.81
C LEU A 66 -1.09 7.97 4.62
N GLU A 67 -0.91 8.91 5.56
CA GLU A 67 0.22 8.93 6.47
C GLU A 67 0.20 7.67 7.36
N GLY A 68 1.22 6.83 7.25
CA GLY A 68 1.28 5.54 7.94
C GLY A 68 0.59 4.38 7.22
N ALA A 69 -0.06 4.63 6.08
CA ALA A 69 -0.63 3.59 5.23
C ALA A 69 0.46 2.84 4.45
N GLU A 70 0.29 1.54 4.20
CA GLU A 70 1.20 0.79 3.33
C GLU A 70 0.97 1.13 1.84
N VAL A 71 1.44 2.29 1.40
CA VAL A 71 1.48 2.70 -0.01
C VAL A 71 2.88 2.48 -0.55
N LEU A 72 3.05 1.51 -1.43
CA LEU A 72 4.36 1.16 -2.00
C LEU A 72 4.31 1.18 -3.54
N PRO A 73 5.34 1.70 -4.21
CA PRO A 73 5.48 1.48 -5.64
C PRO A 73 5.76 -0.01 -5.88
N PHE A 74 5.12 -0.57 -6.92
CA PHE A 74 5.20 -2.01 -7.20
C PHE A 74 6.63 -2.53 -7.41
N CYS A 75 7.54 -1.71 -7.96
CA CYS A 75 8.95 -2.07 -8.08
C CYS A 75 9.63 -2.32 -6.72
N LEU A 76 9.26 -1.55 -5.68
CA LEU A 76 9.76 -1.79 -4.32
C LEU A 76 9.11 -3.04 -3.70
N THR A 77 7.85 -3.32 -4.04
CA THR A 77 7.19 -4.58 -3.65
C THR A 77 7.90 -5.79 -4.27
N LEU A 78 8.20 -5.76 -5.58
CA LEU A 78 8.99 -6.81 -6.23
C LEU A 78 10.38 -6.93 -5.63
N ARG A 79 11.05 -5.80 -5.35
CA ARG A 79 12.33 -5.83 -4.65
C ARG A 79 12.22 -6.49 -3.27
N LYS A 80 11.18 -6.22 -2.48
CA LYS A 80 10.98 -6.91 -1.19
C LYS A 80 10.78 -8.43 -1.36
N ILE A 81 10.10 -8.86 -2.42
CA ILE A 81 9.84 -10.29 -2.70
C ILE A 81 11.12 -10.99 -3.19
N PHE A 82 11.85 -10.39 -4.13
CA PHE A 82 13.01 -11.00 -4.78
C PHE A 82 14.33 -10.74 -4.04
N ASN A 83 14.44 -9.69 -3.23
CA ASN A 83 15.58 -9.45 -2.34
C ASN A 83 15.50 -10.24 -1.02
N ARG A 84 14.72 -11.34 -1.02
CA ARG A 84 14.62 -12.32 0.07
C ARG A 84 15.93 -13.11 0.30
N ALA A 85 17.00 -12.78 -0.42
CA ALA A 85 18.36 -13.16 -0.10
C ALA A 85 18.92 -12.44 1.14
N ALA A 86 18.39 -11.26 1.53
CA ALA A 86 18.87 -10.52 2.70
C ALA A 86 18.23 -10.96 4.04
N ILE A 87 17.16 -11.75 4.00
CA ILE A 87 16.48 -12.27 5.21
C ILE A 87 16.99 -13.68 5.57
N ALA A 88 17.76 -14.32 4.69
CA ALA A 88 18.40 -15.61 4.94
C ALA A 88 19.90 -15.45 5.26
N SER A 89 20.22 -14.93 6.45
CA SER A 89 21.50 -15.02 7.21
C SER A 89 22.75 -14.30 6.62
N PRO A 90 23.71 -13.82 7.45
CA PRO A 90 24.48 -14.65 8.38
C PRO A 90 24.66 -14.14 9.82
N SER A 91 25.07 -15.11 10.65
CA SER A 91 25.46 -15.14 12.08
C SER A 91 24.35 -15.08 13.12
#